data_AF-A0A7V0MIZ1-F1
#
_entry.id   AF-A0A7V0MIZ1-F1
#
_cell.length_a   1.000
_cell.length_b   1.000
_cell.length_c   1.000
_cell.angle_alpha   90.00
_cell.angle_beta   90.00
_cell.angle_gamma   90.00
#
_symmetry.space_group_name_H-M   'P 1'
#
loop_
_entity.id
_entity.type
_entity.pdbx_description
1 polymer ?
#
loop_
_entity_poly.entity_id
_entity_poly.type
_entity_poly.pdbx_seq_one_letter_code
_entity_poly.pdbx_strand_id
1 'polypeptide(L)'
;MSDVAIFWDPKGMELDSLRSKRYLRATDGDTPYISVSIRMLSIDTPEVHYPGNSKPSRQDDNLRQLAKWIKDGIAPVDSELGDYLYPKLASGKAGSLQEEQGKKATEVFKDLVEEKLTRPGSKKKRSVFLRVADQPFDRYGRLLAYMAPNYKKDERNSMTPKERGTFNLLMVETGWAAPFPIYPNLPKHSDLVLFQATGKEAYEEKRGIWGDPLTLAGYEFRMCVRLYETTRKLIKGRKLSDTEKSSWVTRFCVDVTTRRVYYPQQYYKVKPYNRIFIWPEDVREAVGMLNLLPSG
;
A
#
# COMPACT_ATOMS: atom_id res chain seq x y z
N MET A 1 10.49 -34.43 -35.83
CA MET A 1 11.18 -33.42 -35.00
C MET A 1 10.83 -32.08 -35.59
N SER A 2 10.41 -31.10 -34.80
CA SER A 2 9.89 -29.83 -35.33
C SER A 2 11.01 -28.95 -35.89
N ASP A 3 10.87 -28.50 -37.14
CA ASP A 3 11.78 -27.58 -37.85
C ASP A 3 11.69 -26.12 -37.35
N VAL A 4 11.44 -25.91 -36.06
CA VAL A 4 11.39 -24.56 -35.47
C VAL A 4 12.82 -24.12 -35.16
N ALA A 5 13.41 -23.31 -36.06
CA ALA A 5 14.79 -22.85 -36.01
C ALA A 5 15.02 -21.60 -35.12
N ILE A 6 14.03 -21.21 -34.31
CA ILE A 6 14.09 -20.03 -33.44
C ILE A 6 14.30 -20.49 -31.99
N PHE A 7 15.38 -19.99 -31.37
CA PHE A 7 15.68 -20.18 -29.95
C PHE A 7 15.27 -18.92 -29.18
N TRP A 8 13.99 -18.82 -28.84
CA TRP A 8 13.45 -17.70 -28.07
C TRP A 8 12.56 -18.21 -26.95
N ASP A 9 12.94 -17.91 -25.70
CA ASP A 9 12.17 -18.24 -24.50
C ASP A 9 11.83 -16.94 -23.76
N PRO A 10 10.64 -16.35 -24.01
CA PRO A 10 10.25 -15.11 -23.37
C PRO A 10 9.95 -15.33 -21.90
N LYS A 11 10.42 -14.43 -21.04
CA LYS A 11 9.98 -14.40 -19.64
C LYS A 11 8.48 -14.09 -19.58
N GLY A 12 7.69 -15.08 -19.19
CA GLY A 12 6.27 -14.93 -18.89
C GLY A 12 6.01 -14.62 -17.42
N MET A 13 4.75 -14.35 -17.09
CA MET A 13 4.28 -14.32 -15.70
C MET A 13 2.97 -15.09 -15.55
N GLU A 14 2.81 -15.75 -14.42
CA GLU A 14 1.57 -16.43 -14.07
C GLU A 14 0.64 -15.49 -13.31
N LEU A 15 -0.55 -15.24 -13.87
CA LEU A 15 -1.55 -14.36 -13.24
C LEU A 15 -2.32 -15.06 -12.11
N ASP A 16 -2.26 -16.39 -12.00
CA ASP A 16 -3.11 -17.20 -11.11
C ASP A 16 -2.48 -17.49 -9.74
N SER A 17 -1.34 -16.85 -9.43
CA SER A 17 -0.55 -17.11 -8.23
C SER A 17 -1.25 -16.85 -6.88
N LEU A 18 -2.30 -16.03 -6.82
CA LEU A 18 -3.14 -15.89 -5.61
C LEU A 18 -4.42 -16.72 -5.65
N ARG A 19 -5.10 -16.73 -6.79
CA ARG A 19 -6.44 -17.31 -7.01
C ARG A 19 -6.65 -17.51 -8.50
N SER A 20 -7.40 -18.55 -8.86
CA SER A 20 -7.88 -18.78 -10.22
C SER A 20 -8.71 -17.60 -10.72
N LYS A 21 -8.62 -17.32 -12.01
CA LYS A 21 -9.37 -16.23 -12.66
C LYS A 21 -10.66 -16.79 -13.24
N ARG A 22 -11.78 -16.09 -13.00
CA ARG A 22 -13.08 -16.49 -13.52
C ARG A 22 -13.24 -15.99 -14.95
N TYR A 23 -13.50 -16.90 -15.87
CA TYR A 23 -13.98 -16.55 -17.21
C TYR A 23 -15.34 -15.85 -17.12
N LEU A 24 -15.51 -14.74 -17.85
CA LEU A 24 -16.72 -13.93 -17.83
C LEU A 24 -17.52 -14.08 -19.12
N ARG A 25 -16.88 -13.87 -20.27
CA ARG A 25 -17.48 -13.95 -21.62
C ARG A 25 -16.37 -13.85 -22.67
N ALA A 26 -16.72 -14.03 -23.94
CA ALA A 26 -15.87 -13.65 -25.08
C ALA A 26 -16.65 -12.66 -25.96
N THR A 27 -15.94 -11.77 -26.65
CA THR A 27 -16.54 -10.98 -27.73
C THR A 27 -16.47 -11.75 -29.04
N ASP A 28 -15.33 -12.36 -29.34
CA ASP A 28 -14.98 -13.10 -30.54
C ASP A 28 -13.97 -14.22 -30.20
N GLY A 29 -13.37 -14.86 -31.21
CA GLY A 29 -12.49 -16.03 -31.03
C GLY A 29 -11.15 -15.74 -30.36
N ASP A 30 -10.73 -14.48 -30.27
CA ASP A 30 -9.43 -14.05 -29.74
C ASP A 30 -9.53 -13.04 -28.57
N THR A 31 -10.73 -12.59 -28.21
CA THR A 31 -10.95 -11.62 -27.11
C THR A 31 -11.82 -12.16 -25.98
N PRO A 32 -11.30 -13.03 -25.09
CA PRO A 32 -11.96 -13.42 -23.86
C PRO A 32 -11.86 -12.35 -22.77
N TYR A 33 -12.86 -12.32 -21.90
CA TYR A 33 -12.93 -11.47 -20.72
C TYR A 33 -12.83 -12.35 -19.49
N ILE A 34 -11.91 -12.01 -18.60
CA ILE A 34 -11.71 -12.68 -17.32
C ILE A 34 -11.81 -11.69 -16.17
N SER A 35 -12.10 -12.18 -14.96
CA SER A 35 -12.03 -11.36 -13.75
C SER A 35 -10.58 -11.22 -13.29
N VAL A 36 -10.08 -9.99 -13.15
CA VAL A 36 -8.75 -9.70 -12.58
C VAL A 36 -8.92 -8.81 -11.36
N SER A 37 -8.22 -9.13 -10.28
CA SER A 37 -8.19 -8.28 -9.08
C SER A 37 -7.26 -7.08 -9.30
N ILE A 38 -7.70 -5.91 -8.86
CA ILE A 38 -6.93 -4.67 -8.93
C ILE A 38 -6.33 -4.37 -7.55
N ARG A 39 -5.03 -4.07 -7.51
CA ARG A 39 -4.41 -3.42 -6.37
C ARG A 39 -4.31 -1.93 -6.69
N MET A 40 -5.11 -1.13 -5.96
CA MET A 40 -5.06 0.32 -6.07
C MET A 40 -3.68 0.83 -5.69
N LEU A 41 -3.00 1.45 -6.64
CA LEU A 41 -1.66 2.02 -6.49
C LEU A 41 -1.60 3.15 -5.46
N SER A 42 -0.41 3.33 -4.89
CA SER A 42 -0.03 4.45 -4.03
C SER A 42 -0.81 4.62 -2.74
N ILE A 43 -1.65 3.66 -2.37
CA ILE A 43 -2.41 3.69 -1.12
C ILE A 43 -2.26 2.38 -0.36
N ASP A 44 -2.45 2.47 0.95
CA ASP A 44 -2.48 1.33 1.83
C ASP A 44 -3.57 1.50 2.89
N THR A 45 -4.61 0.68 2.81
CA THR A 45 -5.72 0.67 3.77
C THR A 45 -5.37 -0.23 4.96
N PRO A 46 -5.96 0.02 6.14
CA PRO A 46 -5.96 -0.99 7.19
C PRO A 46 -6.58 -2.30 6.69
N GLU A 47 -6.13 -3.41 7.26
CA GLU A 47 -6.45 -4.75 6.76
C GLU A 47 -7.55 -5.40 7.59
N VAL A 48 -8.46 -6.11 6.92
CA VAL A 48 -9.45 -6.99 7.59
C VAL A 48 -8.94 -8.43 7.75
N HIS A 49 -7.86 -8.77 7.05
CA HIS A 49 -7.22 -10.08 7.09
C HIS A 49 -5.70 -9.93 7.04
N TYR A 50 -5.01 -10.30 8.11
CA TYR A 50 -3.55 -10.44 8.16
C TYR A 50 -3.09 -11.15 9.45
N PRO A 51 -2.05 -12.01 9.41
CA PRO A 51 -1.39 -12.54 8.23
C PRO A 51 -2.25 -13.58 7.50
N GLY A 52 -2.16 -13.59 6.16
CA GLY A 52 -2.99 -14.45 5.32
C GLY A 52 -4.48 -14.11 5.51
N ASN A 53 -5.30 -15.12 5.79
CA ASN A 53 -6.75 -14.96 6.03
C ASN A 53 -7.11 -14.76 7.51
N SER A 54 -6.12 -14.62 8.40
CA SER A 54 -6.36 -14.46 9.84
C SER A 54 -6.91 -13.08 10.18
N LYS A 55 -7.74 -12.99 11.22
CA LYS A 55 -8.18 -11.69 11.75
C LYS A 55 -7.00 -10.93 12.39
N PRO A 56 -6.81 -9.63 12.10
CA PRO A 56 -5.77 -8.82 12.71
C PRO A 56 -5.84 -8.77 14.24
N SER A 57 -7.04 -8.78 14.82
CA SER A 57 -7.27 -8.83 16.28
C SER A 57 -6.58 -10.01 16.98
N ARG A 58 -6.33 -11.13 16.29
CA ARG A 58 -5.56 -12.26 16.83
C ARG A 58 -4.09 -11.93 17.11
N GLN A 59 -3.60 -10.78 16.64
CA GLN A 59 -2.25 -10.32 16.87
C GLN A 59 -2.14 -9.41 18.11
N ASP A 60 -3.24 -9.05 18.78
CA ASP A 60 -3.21 -8.11 19.92
C ASP A 60 -2.25 -8.56 21.03
N ASP A 61 -2.31 -9.81 21.44
CA ASP A 61 -1.41 -10.36 22.46
C ASP A 61 0.04 -10.41 21.99
N ASN A 62 0.26 -10.78 20.72
CA ASN A 62 1.59 -10.82 20.11
C ASN A 62 2.21 -9.42 20.05
N LEU A 63 1.44 -8.43 19.64
CA LEU A 63 1.89 -7.04 19.51
C LEU A 63 2.11 -6.39 20.88
N ARG A 64 1.27 -6.71 21.88
CA ARG A 64 1.51 -6.30 23.27
C ARG A 64 2.80 -6.92 23.82
N GLN A 65 3.06 -8.19 23.52
CA GLN A 65 4.30 -8.84 23.91
C GLN A 65 5.50 -8.25 23.19
N LEU A 66 5.37 -7.90 21.92
CA LEU A 66 6.40 -7.17 21.19
C LEU A 66 6.72 -5.83 21.85
N ALA A 67 5.71 -5.07 22.31
CA ALA A 67 5.94 -3.81 23.02
C ALA A 67 6.84 -4.00 24.26
N LYS A 68 6.67 -5.11 25.00
CA LYS A 68 7.56 -5.46 26.11
C LYS A 68 8.99 -5.73 25.61
N TRP A 69 9.14 -6.56 24.58
CA TRP A 69 10.47 -6.87 24.03
C TRP A 69 11.19 -5.65 23.44
N ILE A 70 10.46 -4.67 22.91
CA ILE A 70 11.03 -3.38 22.48
C ILE A 70 11.56 -2.63 23.70
N LYS A 71 10.74 -2.49 24.76
CA LYS A 71 11.13 -1.80 25.99
C LYS A 71 12.33 -2.46 26.70
N ASP A 72 12.40 -3.78 26.63
CA ASP A 72 13.47 -4.58 27.24
C ASP A 72 14.75 -4.61 26.37
N GLY A 73 14.76 -3.98 25.19
CA GLY A 73 15.92 -3.97 24.28
C GLY A 73 16.20 -5.31 23.59
N ILE A 74 15.21 -6.21 23.55
CA ILE A 74 15.33 -7.57 22.98
C ILE A 74 14.99 -7.59 21.48
N ALA A 75 14.00 -6.80 21.06
CA ALA A 75 13.58 -6.73 19.67
C ALA A 75 14.68 -6.10 18.80
N PRO A 76 14.96 -6.62 17.58
CA PRO A 76 15.96 -6.06 16.67
C PRO A 76 15.39 -4.82 15.95
N VAL A 77 15.11 -3.79 16.74
CA VAL A 77 14.59 -2.49 16.29
C VAL A 77 15.45 -1.37 16.88
N ASP A 78 15.70 -0.34 16.10
CA ASP A 78 16.43 0.84 16.55
C ASP A 78 15.64 1.56 17.65
N SER A 79 16.32 2.12 18.65
CA SER A 79 15.68 2.70 19.85
C SER A 79 14.60 3.72 19.50
N GLU A 80 14.89 4.67 18.61
CA GLU A 80 13.95 5.73 18.24
C GLU A 80 12.70 5.18 17.50
N LEU A 81 12.86 4.12 16.67
CA LEU A 81 11.71 3.46 16.06
C LEU A 81 10.92 2.66 17.11
N GLY A 82 11.63 2.05 18.07
CA GLY A 82 11.03 1.42 19.24
C GLY A 82 10.12 2.38 20.02
N ASP A 83 10.61 3.59 20.31
CA ASP A 83 9.86 4.64 21.01
C ASP A 83 8.63 5.08 20.21
N TYR A 84 8.75 5.21 18.89
CA TYR A 84 7.64 5.53 18.00
C TYR A 84 6.54 4.44 18.00
N LEU A 85 6.93 3.16 18.02
CA LEU A 85 6.00 2.02 17.96
C LEU A 85 5.41 1.67 19.32
N TYR A 86 6.17 1.85 20.41
CA TYR A 86 5.80 1.42 21.75
C TYR A 86 4.38 1.84 22.18
N PRO A 87 3.96 3.12 22.14
CA PRO A 87 2.63 3.51 22.62
C PRO A 87 1.49 2.86 21.83
N LYS A 88 1.69 2.66 20.52
CA LYS A 88 0.69 2.03 19.63
C LYS A 88 0.49 0.55 19.99
N LEU A 89 1.60 -0.16 20.27
CA LEU A 89 1.60 -1.59 20.57
C LEU A 89 1.23 -1.89 22.03
N ALA A 90 1.68 -1.06 22.98
CA ALA A 90 1.46 -1.24 24.42
C ALA A 90 -0.02 -1.13 24.81
N SER A 91 -0.84 -0.47 23.98
CA SER A 91 -2.30 -0.45 24.11
C SER A 91 -2.93 -1.86 24.18
N GLY A 92 -2.27 -2.85 23.58
CA GLY A 92 -2.77 -4.22 23.48
C GLY A 92 -3.99 -4.37 22.58
N LYS A 93 -4.31 -3.36 21.76
CA LYS A 93 -5.46 -3.32 20.84
C LYS A 93 -5.08 -3.01 19.39
N ALA A 94 -3.78 -2.99 19.06
CA ALA A 94 -3.29 -2.60 17.74
C ALA A 94 -3.89 -3.43 16.59
N GLY A 95 -4.06 -4.74 16.78
CA GLY A 95 -4.74 -5.63 15.84
C GLY A 95 -6.25 -5.43 15.80
N SER A 96 -6.90 -5.25 16.95
CA SER A 96 -8.33 -4.92 16.98
C SER A 96 -8.63 -3.60 16.27
N LEU A 97 -7.84 -2.56 16.51
CA LEU A 97 -7.96 -1.26 15.85
C LEU A 97 -7.75 -1.37 14.33
N GLN A 98 -6.72 -2.11 13.90
CA GLN A 98 -6.46 -2.40 12.49
C GLN A 98 -7.69 -3.04 11.81
N GLU A 99 -8.29 -4.04 12.47
CA GLU A 99 -9.47 -4.75 11.94
C GLU A 99 -10.70 -3.83 11.85
N GLU A 100 -10.95 -3.02 12.87
CA GLU A 100 -12.06 -2.06 12.90
C GLU A 100 -11.93 -1.01 11.81
N GLN A 101 -10.76 -0.36 11.74
CA GLN A 101 -10.48 0.63 10.71
C GLN A 101 -10.51 0.03 9.29
N GLY A 102 -10.11 -1.25 9.14
CA GLY A 102 -10.16 -1.95 7.85
C GLY A 102 -11.60 -2.19 7.38
N LYS A 103 -12.51 -2.51 8.31
CA LYS A 103 -13.96 -2.61 8.02
C LYS A 103 -14.52 -1.24 7.60
N LYS A 104 -14.16 -0.18 8.32
CA LYS A 104 -14.58 1.19 8.00
C LYS A 104 -14.06 1.67 6.64
N ALA A 105 -12.78 1.41 6.33
CA ALA A 105 -12.23 1.70 5.01
C ALA A 105 -12.97 0.93 3.90
N THR A 106 -13.40 -0.30 4.17
CA THR A 106 -14.19 -1.10 3.21
C THR A 106 -15.58 -0.52 2.98
N GLU A 107 -16.25 -0.06 4.05
CA GLU A 107 -17.55 0.63 3.97
C GLU A 107 -17.43 1.91 3.14
N VAL A 108 -16.48 2.78 3.48
CA VAL A 108 -16.24 4.04 2.76
C VAL A 108 -15.90 3.83 1.30
N PHE A 109 -15.09 2.81 0.99
CA PHE A 109 -14.80 2.49 -0.41
C PHE A 109 -16.06 2.09 -1.19
N LYS A 110 -16.96 1.31 -0.58
CA LYS A 110 -18.24 0.94 -1.22
C LYS A 110 -19.11 2.17 -1.45
N ASP A 111 -19.19 3.07 -0.48
CA ASP A 111 -19.97 4.30 -0.58
C ASP A 111 -19.42 5.21 -1.67
N LEU A 112 -18.09 5.37 -1.75
CA LEU A 112 -17.43 6.13 -2.82
C LEU A 112 -17.71 5.52 -4.19
N VAL A 113 -17.59 4.19 -4.33
CA VAL A 113 -17.89 3.50 -5.58
C VAL A 113 -19.35 3.69 -5.97
N GLU A 114 -20.26 3.57 -5.01
CA GLU A 114 -21.69 3.74 -5.24
C GLU A 114 -22.02 5.18 -5.67
N GLU A 115 -21.52 6.18 -4.93
CA GLU A 115 -21.69 7.60 -5.22
C GLU A 115 -21.10 7.97 -6.58
N LYS A 116 -19.80 7.73 -6.77
CA LYS A 116 -19.06 8.23 -7.94
C LYS A 116 -19.39 7.49 -9.22
N LEU A 117 -19.82 6.23 -9.15
CA LEU A 117 -20.31 5.51 -10.33
C LEU A 117 -21.79 5.76 -10.61
N THR A 118 -22.55 6.35 -9.70
CA THR A 118 -23.93 6.77 -9.99
C THR A 118 -23.93 7.96 -10.96
N ARG A 119 -24.83 7.90 -11.95
CA ARG A 119 -25.06 9.01 -12.88
C ARG A 119 -26.27 9.81 -12.40
N PRO A 120 -26.18 11.15 -12.26
CA PRO A 120 -27.34 11.96 -11.97
C PRO A 120 -28.47 11.70 -12.98
N GLY A 121 -29.68 11.42 -12.48
CA GLY A 121 -30.86 11.17 -13.32
C GLY A 121 -30.84 9.86 -14.12
N SER A 122 -29.92 8.93 -13.87
CA SER A 122 -29.81 7.67 -14.63
C SER A 122 -29.68 6.46 -13.72
N LYS A 123 -30.46 5.41 -14.01
CA LYS A 123 -30.35 4.10 -13.35
C LYS A 123 -29.08 3.32 -13.72
N LYS A 124 -28.39 3.71 -14.81
CA LYS A 124 -27.15 3.06 -15.25
C LYS A 124 -25.92 3.67 -14.56
N LYS A 125 -25.05 2.80 -14.05
CA LYS A 125 -23.73 3.16 -13.51
C LYS A 125 -22.76 3.62 -14.61
N ARG A 126 -21.77 4.43 -14.23
CA ARG A 126 -20.59 4.74 -15.03
C ARG A 126 -19.73 3.49 -15.17
N SER A 127 -19.08 3.35 -16.32
CA SER A 127 -17.94 2.45 -16.44
C SER A 127 -16.74 3.03 -15.70
N VAL A 128 -15.70 2.22 -15.54
CA VAL A 128 -14.47 2.60 -14.84
C VAL A 128 -13.37 2.91 -15.85
N PHE A 129 -12.55 3.90 -15.54
CA PHE A 129 -11.30 4.19 -16.22
C PHE A 129 -10.14 3.64 -15.38
N LEU A 130 -9.19 2.97 -16.04
CA LEU A 130 -8.01 2.41 -15.41
C LEU A 130 -6.75 3.01 -16.04
N ARG A 131 -5.82 3.44 -15.21
CA ARG A 131 -4.45 3.80 -15.61
C ARG A 131 -3.48 2.87 -14.91
N VAL A 132 -2.80 2.03 -15.67
CA VAL A 132 -1.80 1.09 -15.15
C VAL A 132 -0.48 1.79 -14.82
N ALA A 133 0.34 1.15 -13.98
CA ALA A 133 1.70 1.58 -13.71
C ALA A 133 2.69 1.14 -14.81
N ASP A 134 3.96 1.55 -14.66
CA ASP A 134 5.07 1.09 -15.51
C ASP A 134 5.25 -0.44 -15.44
N GLN A 135 4.98 -1.02 -14.26
CA GLN A 135 4.82 -2.46 -14.08
C GLN A 135 3.33 -2.76 -13.87
N PRO A 136 2.60 -3.23 -14.92
CA PRO A 136 1.14 -3.35 -14.84
C PRO A 136 0.66 -4.43 -13.87
N PHE A 137 1.50 -5.40 -13.52
CA PHE A 137 1.14 -6.49 -12.61
C PHE A 137 2.19 -6.65 -11.51
N ASP A 138 1.73 -6.99 -10.31
CA ASP A 138 2.64 -7.47 -9.27
C ASP A 138 2.96 -8.97 -9.42
N ARG A 139 3.92 -9.46 -8.64
CA ARG A 139 4.28 -10.89 -8.57
C ARG A 139 3.13 -11.84 -8.21
N TYR A 140 1.99 -11.28 -7.80
CA TYR A 140 0.80 -11.99 -7.36
C TYR A 140 -0.30 -11.99 -8.45
N GLY A 141 0.00 -11.49 -9.65
CA GLY A 141 -0.94 -11.46 -10.78
C GLY A 141 -2.07 -10.44 -10.62
N ARG A 142 -1.93 -9.45 -9.72
CA ARG A 142 -2.91 -8.37 -9.56
C ARG A 142 -2.57 -7.22 -10.48
N LEU A 143 -3.58 -6.64 -11.12
CA LEU A 143 -3.41 -5.43 -11.92
C LEU A 143 -3.09 -4.25 -10.99
N LEU A 144 -1.98 -3.58 -11.23
CA LEU A 144 -1.58 -2.36 -10.54
C LEU A 144 -2.15 -1.15 -11.30
N ALA A 145 -3.16 -0.50 -10.72
CA ALA A 145 -3.82 0.61 -11.40
C ALA A 145 -4.31 1.73 -10.45
N TYR A 146 -4.41 2.92 -11.03
CA TYR A 146 -5.29 3.97 -10.56
C TYR A 146 -6.67 3.80 -11.20
N MET A 147 -7.72 3.80 -10.39
CA MET A 147 -9.09 3.54 -10.82
C MET A 147 -9.93 4.79 -10.62
N ALA A 148 -10.72 5.19 -11.63
CA ALA A 148 -11.62 6.34 -11.54
C ALA A 148 -12.96 6.05 -12.25
N PRO A 149 -14.02 6.82 -11.99
CA PRO A 149 -15.17 6.84 -12.87
C PRO A 149 -14.78 7.30 -14.28
N ASN A 150 -15.34 6.64 -15.30
CA ASN A 150 -15.14 7.07 -16.68
C ASN A 150 -16.13 8.20 -17.03
N TYR A 151 -15.71 9.43 -16.73
CA TYR A 151 -16.45 10.66 -17.07
C TYR A 151 -16.39 10.94 -18.57
N LYS A 152 -17.48 11.46 -19.15
CA LYS A 152 -17.51 11.95 -20.54
C LYS A 152 -16.62 13.19 -20.70
N LYS A 153 -16.25 13.52 -21.94
CA LYS A 153 -15.41 14.67 -22.26
C LYS A 153 -15.98 15.97 -21.67
N ASP A 154 -17.26 16.23 -21.86
CA ASP A 154 -17.91 17.47 -21.41
C ASP A 154 -17.96 17.57 -19.88
N GLU A 155 -18.25 16.46 -19.18
CA GLU A 155 -18.18 16.39 -17.72
C GLU A 155 -16.77 16.68 -17.22
N ARG A 156 -15.74 16.10 -17.86
CA ARG A 156 -14.37 16.37 -17.49
C ARG A 156 -14.07 17.85 -17.64
N ASN A 157 -14.45 18.48 -18.76
CA ASN A 157 -14.13 19.89 -19.02
C ASN A 157 -14.63 20.85 -17.93
N SER A 158 -15.73 20.53 -17.23
CA SER A 158 -16.25 21.32 -16.11
C SER A 158 -15.67 20.95 -14.73
N MET A 159 -14.81 19.93 -14.65
CA MET A 159 -14.26 19.41 -13.39
C MET A 159 -12.76 19.68 -13.28
N THR A 160 -12.32 20.06 -12.10
CA THR A 160 -10.92 20.09 -11.67
C THR A 160 -10.32 18.67 -11.57
N PRO A 161 -8.98 18.53 -11.56
CA PRO A 161 -8.34 17.23 -11.33
C PRO A 161 -8.78 16.53 -10.03
N LYS A 162 -9.02 17.29 -8.94
CA LYS A 162 -9.47 16.74 -7.64
C LYS A 162 -10.90 16.20 -7.74
N GLU A 163 -11.81 16.92 -8.38
CA GLU A 163 -13.19 16.45 -8.61
C GLU A 163 -13.25 15.20 -9.49
N ARG A 164 -12.33 15.08 -10.47
CA ARG A 164 -12.17 13.87 -11.30
C ARG A 164 -11.47 12.72 -10.57
N GLY A 165 -11.23 12.86 -9.26
CA GLY A 165 -10.35 12.03 -8.45
C GLY A 165 -10.50 10.52 -8.69
N THR A 166 -9.35 9.85 -8.67
CA THR A 166 -9.30 8.39 -8.63
C THR A 166 -9.84 7.91 -7.27
N PHE A 167 -10.39 6.71 -7.21
CA PHE A 167 -10.74 6.10 -5.92
C PHE A 167 -9.53 6.00 -4.99
N ASN A 168 -8.31 5.89 -5.55
CA ASN A 168 -7.07 5.98 -4.79
C ASN A 168 -6.94 7.34 -4.07
N LEU A 169 -7.13 8.45 -4.79
CA LEU A 169 -7.09 9.79 -4.22
C LEU A 169 -8.21 10.01 -3.21
N LEU A 170 -9.44 9.59 -3.53
CA LEU A 170 -10.61 9.75 -2.66
C LEU A 170 -10.49 8.97 -1.35
N MET A 171 -9.89 7.77 -1.37
CA MET A 171 -9.59 7.02 -0.15
C MET A 171 -8.57 7.72 0.76
N VAL A 172 -7.60 8.45 0.17
CA VAL A 172 -6.67 9.29 0.93
C VAL A 172 -7.34 10.55 1.45
N GLU A 173 -8.16 11.21 0.63
CA GLU A 173 -8.89 12.43 0.99
C GLU A 173 -9.82 12.23 2.20
N THR A 174 -10.48 11.07 2.26
CA THR A 174 -11.35 10.68 3.38
C THR A 174 -10.56 10.20 4.61
N GLY A 175 -9.24 10.03 4.49
CA GLY A 175 -8.37 9.54 5.56
C GLY A 175 -8.47 8.04 5.84
N TRP A 176 -9.12 7.25 4.99
CA TRP A 176 -9.28 5.80 5.18
C TRP A 176 -8.24 4.94 4.45
N ALA A 177 -7.33 5.58 3.73
CA ALA A 177 -6.09 4.96 3.26
C ALA A 177 -4.89 5.88 3.54
N ALA A 178 -3.77 5.27 3.94
CA ALA A 178 -2.52 5.99 4.07
C ALA A 178 -1.86 6.20 2.70
N PRO A 179 -1.23 7.35 2.43
CA PRO A 179 -0.32 7.52 1.32
C PRO A 179 0.80 6.47 1.36
N PHE A 180 0.91 5.68 0.31
CA PHE A 180 1.90 4.60 0.19
C PHE A 180 2.40 4.41 -1.26
N PRO A 181 2.90 5.48 -1.92
CA PRO A 181 3.53 5.37 -3.25
C PRO A 181 4.82 4.57 -3.18
N ILE A 182 5.05 3.71 -4.18
CA ILE A 182 6.22 2.84 -4.27
C ILE A 182 6.83 2.97 -5.66
N TYR A 183 8.11 3.34 -5.73
CA TYR A 183 8.88 3.34 -6.98
C TYR A 183 9.03 1.90 -7.54
N PRO A 184 8.99 1.68 -8.87
CA PRO A 184 8.87 2.68 -9.95
C PRO A 184 7.42 3.13 -10.24
N ASN A 185 6.42 2.51 -9.62
CA ASN A 185 5.00 2.68 -9.96
C ASN A 185 4.37 3.97 -9.38
N LEU A 186 4.97 5.11 -9.70
CA LEU A 186 4.56 6.43 -9.22
C LEU A 186 3.54 7.10 -10.17
N PRO A 187 2.67 7.98 -9.65
CA PRO A 187 1.84 8.81 -10.52
C PRO A 187 2.70 9.88 -11.21
N LYS A 188 2.17 10.47 -12.30
CA LYS A 188 2.84 11.63 -12.92
C LYS A 188 2.98 12.78 -11.93
N HIS A 189 3.95 13.67 -12.16
CA HIS A 189 4.30 14.73 -11.23
C HIS A 189 3.10 15.56 -10.71
N SER A 190 2.22 16.04 -11.61
CA SER A 190 1.06 16.84 -11.19
C SER A 190 0.05 16.07 -10.33
N ASP A 191 -0.10 14.77 -10.58
CA ASP A 191 -0.95 13.91 -9.76
C ASP A 191 -0.27 13.60 -8.41
N LEU A 192 1.06 13.47 -8.38
CA LEU A 192 1.82 13.29 -7.13
C LEU A 192 1.71 14.52 -6.21
N VAL A 193 1.78 15.73 -6.78
CA VAL A 193 1.60 16.98 -6.03
C VAL A 193 0.19 17.05 -5.42
N LEU A 194 -0.84 16.77 -6.23
CA LEU A 194 -2.23 16.73 -5.74
C LEU A 194 -2.42 15.66 -4.65
N PHE A 195 -1.83 14.48 -4.84
CA PHE A 195 -1.91 13.37 -3.90
C PHE A 195 -1.23 13.68 -2.56
N GLN A 196 -0.05 14.30 -2.60
CA GLN A 196 0.67 14.74 -1.40
C GLN A 196 -0.13 15.81 -0.63
N ALA A 197 -0.67 16.81 -1.33
CA ALA A 197 -1.46 17.88 -0.70
C ALA A 197 -2.73 17.31 -0.05
N THR A 198 -3.43 16.41 -0.76
CA THR A 198 -4.63 15.73 -0.24
C THR A 198 -4.32 14.86 0.98
N GLY A 199 -3.21 14.12 0.95
CA GLY A 199 -2.75 13.33 2.09
C GLY A 199 -2.36 14.20 3.30
N LYS A 200 -1.78 15.39 3.05
CA LYS A 200 -1.46 16.36 4.09
C LYS A 200 -2.73 16.88 4.78
N GLU A 201 -3.72 17.32 4.00
CA GLU A 201 -5.02 17.77 4.52
C GLU A 201 -5.66 16.70 5.40
N ALA A 202 -5.80 15.46 4.89
CA ALA A 202 -6.43 14.37 5.63
C ALA A 202 -5.70 14.02 6.94
N TYR A 203 -4.37 14.07 6.93
CA TYR A 203 -3.56 13.82 8.12
C TYR A 203 -3.67 14.94 9.15
N GLU A 204 -3.52 16.20 8.73
CA GLU A 204 -3.53 17.36 9.64
C GLU A 204 -4.92 17.62 10.24
N GLU A 205 -5.98 17.33 9.49
CA GLU A 205 -7.36 17.38 9.96
C GLU A 205 -7.81 16.11 10.70
N LYS A 206 -6.91 15.12 10.88
CA LYS A 206 -7.18 13.87 11.60
C LYS A 206 -8.39 13.10 11.04
N ARG A 207 -8.55 13.07 9.72
CA ARG A 207 -9.64 12.34 9.06
C ARG A 207 -9.40 10.83 9.11
N GLY A 208 -10.48 10.05 9.17
CA GLY A 208 -10.44 8.58 9.08
C GLY A 208 -9.49 7.95 10.11
N ILE A 209 -8.51 7.17 9.64
CA ILE A 209 -7.57 6.46 10.52
C ILE A 209 -6.71 7.42 11.35
N TRP A 210 -6.47 8.63 10.84
CA TRP A 210 -5.63 9.64 11.50
C TRP A 210 -6.29 10.27 12.73
N GLY A 211 -7.58 10.01 12.94
CA GLY A 211 -8.32 10.39 14.14
C GLY A 211 -7.82 9.72 15.42
N ASP A 212 -7.25 8.51 15.28
CA ASP A 212 -6.72 7.75 16.41
C ASP A 212 -5.18 7.83 16.46
N PRO A 213 -4.57 8.42 17.50
CA PRO A 213 -3.11 8.51 17.61
C PRO A 213 -2.41 7.15 17.75
N LEU A 214 -3.13 6.08 18.12
CA LEU A 214 -2.61 4.73 18.23
C LEU A 214 -2.62 3.97 16.90
N THR A 215 -3.12 4.60 15.83
CA THR A 215 -3.21 3.97 14.52
C THR A 215 -1.82 3.53 14.02
N LEU A 216 -1.79 2.32 13.47
CA LEU A 216 -0.70 1.84 12.62
C LEU A 216 -1.21 1.90 11.18
N ALA A 217 -0.46 2.54 10.28
CA ALA A 217 -0.76 2.36 8.85
C ALA A 217 -0.61 0.87 8.49
N GLY A 218 -1.30 0.40 7.44
CA GLY A 218 -1.27 -1.03 7.07
C GLY A 218 0.15 -1.60 6.95
N TYR A 219 1.09 -0.83 6.39
CA TYR A 219 2.48 -1.18 6.27
C TYR A 219 3.16 -1.35 7.64
N GLU A 220 2.92 -0.41 8.57
CA GLU A 220 3.45 -0.45 9.92
C GLU A 220 2.90 -1.65 10.69
N PHE A 221 1.60 -1.94 10.56
CA PHE A 221 0.97 -3.11 11.18
C PHE A 221 1.63 -4.42 10.69
N ARG A 222 1.76 -4.60 9.37
CA ARG A 222 2.44 -5.76 8.78
C ARG A 222 3.91 -5.87 9.19
N MET A 223 4.60 -4.74 9.35
CA MET A 223 5.96 -4.72 9.87
C MET A 223 6.01 -5.21 11.31
N CYS A 224 5.13 -4.72 12.20
CA CYS A 224 5.12 -5.10 13.60
C CYS A 224 4.85 -6.59 13.80
N VAL A 225 3.91 -7.16 13.05
CA VAL A 225 3.65 -8.61 13.08
C VAL A 225 4.88 -9.41 12.63
N ARG A 226 5.60 -8.96 11.59
CA ARG A 226 6.84 -9.61 11.15
C ARG A 226 7.97 -9.43 12.17
N LEU A 227 8.08 -8.25 12.80
CA LEU A 227 9.06 -7.99 13.85
C LEU A 227 8.83 -8.89 15.08
N TYR A 228 7.58 -9.09 15.48
CA TYR A 228 7.22 -10.07 16.52
C TYR A 228 7.73 -11.47 16.15
N GLU A 229 7.48 -11.92 14.92
CA GLU A 229 7.91 -13.24 14.46
C GLU A 229 9.44 -13.40 14.44
N THR A 230 10.17 -12.37 14.00
CA THR A 230 11.63 -12.34 14.04
C THR A 230 12.15 -12.37 15.48
N THR A 231 11.60 -11.52 16.35
CA THR A 231 12.00 -11.44 17.76
C THR A 231 11.74 -12.76 18.49
N ARG A 232 10.57 -13.38 18.25
CA ARG A 232 10.21 -14.67 18.81
C ARG A 232 11.20 -15.78 18.43
N LYS A 233 11.69 -15.78 17.18
CA LYS A 233 12.71 -16.74 16.72
C LYS A 233 14.04 -16.52 17.48
N LEU A 234 14.47 -15.28 17.65
CA LEU A 234 15.69 -14.93 18.39
C LEU A 234 15.62 -15.38 19.86
N ILE A 235 14.51 -15.11 20.54
CA ILE A 235 14.30 -15.51 21.94
C ILE A 235 14.29 -17.04 22.10
N LYS A 236 13.81 -17.77 21.11
CA LYS A 236 13.88 -19.25 21.08
C LYS A 236 15.29 -19.80 20.78
N GLY A 237 16.31 -18.95 20.75
CA GLY A 237 17.70 -19.33 20.49
C GLY A 237 17.99 -19.67 19.02
N ARG A 238 17.08 -19.36 18.08
CA ARG A 238 17.34 -19.60 16.65
C ARG A 238 18.38 -18.61 16.15
N LYS A 239 19.48 -19.11 15.61
CA LYS A 239 20.45 -18.29 14.87
C LYS A 239 19.79 -17.80 13.57
N LEU A 240 19.72 -16.49 13.41
CA LEU A 240 19.23 -15.84 12.19
C LEU A 240 20.38 -15.11 11.51
N SER A 241 20.43 -15.18 10.18
CA SER A 241 21.29 -14.30 9.38
C SER A 241 20.89 -12.84 9.54
N ASP A 242 21.78 -11.90 9.23
CA ASP A 242 21.46 -10.46 9.34
C ASP A 242 20.35 -10.04 8.36
N THR A 243 20.27 -10.70 7.20
CA THR A 243 19.15 -10.58 6.27
C THR A 243 17.83 -11.02 6.90
N GLU A 244 17.80 -12.16 7.60
CA GLU A 244 16.59 -12.60 8.31
C GLU A 244 16.21 -11.64 9.44
N LYS A 245 17.19 -11.13 10.20
CA LYS A 245 16.96 -10.16 11.28
C LYS A 245 16.37 -8.84 10.78
N SER A 246 16.73 -8.40 9.58
CA SER A 246 16.26 -7.15 8.98
C SER A 246 15.05 -7.33 8.05
N SER A 247 14.71 -8.55 7.63
CA SER A 247 13.64 -8.85 6.66
C SER A 247 12.23 -8.36 7.04
N TRP A 248 12.00 -8.02 8.31
CA TRP A 248 10.73 -7.46 8.75
C TRP A 248 10.50 -6.05 8.21
N VAL A 249 11.56 -5.31 7.85
CA VAL A 249 11.51 -3.97 7.27
C VAL A 249 12.60 -3.76 6.22
N THR A 250 12.18 -3.63 4.95
CA THR A 250 13.14 -3.65 3.82
C THR A 250 13.11 -2.41 2.97
N ARG A 251 12.00 -1.65 2.94
CA ARG A 251 11.86 -0.54 2.00
C ARG A 251 12.52 0.72 2.55
N PHE A 252 13.32 1.37 1.72
CA PHE A 252 13.81 2.72 1.99
C PHE A 252 12.66 3.71 1.88
N CYS A 253 12.75 4.82 2.59
CA CYS A 253 11.74 5.87 2.58
C CYS A 253 12.35 7.18 2.12
N VAL A 254 11.75 7.81 1.12
CA VAL A 254 12.12 9.13 0.64
C VAL A 254 11.15 10.15 1.18
N ASP A 255 11.70 11.27 1.64
CA ASP A 255 10.93 12.49 1.86
C ASP A 255 10.90 13.30 0.57
N VAL A 256 9.73 13.37 -0.07
CA VAL A 256 9.53 14.08 -1.34
C VAL A 256 9.83 15.58 -1.26
N THR A 257 9.82 16.17 -0.06
CA THR A 257 10.04 17.62 0.12
C THR A 257 11.52 17.97 0.29
N THR A 258 12.30 17.04 0.85
CA THR A 258 13.74 17.25 1.09
C THR A 258 14.64 16.44 0.16
N ARG A 259 14.06 15.47 -0.58
CA ARG A 259 14.72 14.49 -1.45
C ARG A 259 15.65 13.52 -0.71
N ARG A 260 15.59 13.49 0.63
CA ARG A 260 16.44 12.64 1.46
C ARG A 260 15.93 11.20 1.44
N VAL A 261 16.86 10.25 1.28
CA VAL A 261 16.61 8.81 1.39
C VAL A 261 16.93 8.36 2.82
N TYR A 262 15.93 7.80 3.51
CA TYR A 262 16.04 7.24 4.85
C TYR A 262 16.10 5.71 4.79
N TYR A 263 16.88 5.12 5.69
CA TYR A 263 16.96 3.67 5.84
C TYR A 263 15.62 3.06 6.28
N PRO A 264 15.43 1.74 6.10
CA PRO A 264 14.13 1.12 6.32
C PRO A 264 13.54 1.32 7.72
N GLN A 265 14.37 1.39 8.77
CA GLN A 265 13.91 1.66 10.14
C GLN A 265 13.64 3.15 10.43
N GLN A 266 14.00 4.05 9.52
CA GLN A 266 13.92 5.51 9.72
C GLN A 266 12.71 6.15 9.02
N TYR A 267 11.85 5.37 8.37
CA TYR A 267 10.67 5.87 7.65
C TYR A 267 9.74 6.73 8.51
N TYR A 268 9.69 6.49 9.83
CA TYR A 268 8.83 7.21 10.76
C TYR A 268 9.27 8.69 10.93
N LYS A 269 10.53 9.02 10.60
CA LYS A 269 11.05 10.41 10.59
C LYS A 269 10.41 11.28 9.50
N VAL A 270 9.85 10.65 8.48
CA VAL A 270 9.15 11.33 7.38
C VAL A 270 7.65 11.32 7.68
N LYS A 271 6.96 12.46 7.54
CA LYS A 271 5.50 12.52 7.71
C LYS A 271 4.81 11.61 6.68
N PRO A 272 3.72 10.89 7.02
CA PRO A 272 3.09 9.91 6.13
C PRO A 272 2.81 10.41 4.70
N TYR A 273 2.33 11.64 4.57
CA TYR A 273 2.00 12.25 3.28
C TYR A 273 3.21 12.64 2.43
N ASN A 274 4.42 12.70 3.00
CA ASN A 274 5.66 12.99 2.28
C ASN A 274 6.44 11.74 1.89
N ARG A 275 5.96 10.53 2.23
CA ARG A 275 6.69 9.28 2.02
C ARG A 275 6.55 8.79 0.59
N ILE A 276 7.68 8.47 -0.06
CA ILE A 276 7.75 7.49 -1.16
C ILE A 276 8.60 6.31 -0.69
N PHE A 277 8.14 5.09 -0.94
CA PHE A 277 8.91 3.90 -0.63
C PHE A 277 9.68 3.38 -1.85
N ILE A 278 10.88 2.86 -1.62
CA ILE A 278 11.72 2.27 -2.65
C ILE A 278 12.16 0.88 -2.18
N TRP A 279 12.09 -0.10 -3.09
CA TRP A 279 12.63 -1.43 -2.84
C TRP A 279 14.16 -1.39 -2.81
N PRO A 280 14.84 -2.21 -1.97
CA PRO A 280 16.31 -2.26 -1.93
C PRO A 280 16.98 -2.35 -3.30
N GLU A 281 16.43 -3.19 -4.18
CA GLU A 281 16.92 -3.42 -5.55
C GLU A 281 16.81 -2.19 -6.45
N ASP A 282 15.85 -1.30 -6.19
CA ASP A 282 15.56 -0.13 -7.03
C ASP A 282 16.24 1.15 -6.53
N VAL A 283 16.85 1.15 -5.33
CA VAL A 283 17.41 2.37 -4.70
C VAL A 283 18.40 3.08 -5.60
N ARG A 284 19.32 2.33 -6.22
CA ARG A 284 20.37 2.91 -7.07
C ARG A 284 19.78 3.64 -8.28
N GLU A 285 18.78 3.04 -8.92
CA GLU A 285 18.10 3.62 -10.07
C GLU A 285 17.28 4.84 -9.65
N ALA A 286 16.50 4.70 -8.58
CA ALA A 286 15.64 5.76 -8.06
C ALA A 286 16.42 7.02 -7.65
N VAL A 287 17.65 6.88 -7.13
CA VAL A 287 18.51 8.03 -6.80
C VAL A 287 18.78 8.91 -8.03
N GLY A 288 19.10 8.30 -9.18
CA GLY A 288 19.30 9.03 -10.43
C GLY A 288 17.99 9.56 -11.00
N MET A 289 16.97 8.70 -11.07
CA MET A 289 15.69 9.03 -11.74
C MET A 289 14.87 10.08 -10.99
N LEU A 290 14.94 10.12 -9.66
CA LEU A 290 14.18 11.04 -8.81
C LEU A 290 15.04 12.18 -8.23
N ASN A 291 16.32 12.28 -8.63
CA ASN A 291 17.26 13.29 -8.15
C ASN A 291 17.36 13.33 -6.60
N LEU A 292 17.59 12.15 -5.99
CA LEU A 292 17.59 11.97 -4.54
C LEU A 292 18.95 12.27 -3.90
N LEU A 293 18.92 12.65 -2.64
CA LEU A 293 20.09 12.93 -1.80
C LEU A 293 20.20 11.87 -0.70
N PRO A 294 21.42 11.40 -0.35
CA PRO A 294 21.59 10.55 0.83
C PRO A 294 21.14 11.30 2.09
N SER A 295 20.48 10.62 3.03
CA SER A 295 20.35 11.18 4.38
C SER A 295 21.73 11.22 5.02
N GLY A 296 22.16 12.42 5.46
CA GLY A 296 23.35 12.56 6.29
C GLY A 296 23.21 11.88 7.64
#